data_AF-G0RK25-F1
#
_entry.id   AF-G0RK25-F1
#
_cell.length_a   1.000
_cell.length_b   1.000
_cell.length_c   1.000
_cell.angle_alpha   90.00
_cell.angle_beta   90.00
_cell.angle_gamma   90.00
#
_symmetry.space_group_name_H-M   'P 1'
#
loop_
_entity.id
_entity.type
_entity.pdbx_description
1 polymer ?
#
loop_
_entity_poly.entity_id
_entity_poly.type
_entity_poly.pdbx_seq_one_letter_code
_entity_poly.pdbx_strand_id
1 'polypeptide(L)'
;MKVTIKEWNSVATWQWDIPEDDVCGICQVHFDGTCPTCKYPGDDCSLLSGKCGHSFHMHCIMEWIKQESAKGQCPMCRQRMSST
;
A
#
# COMPACT_ATOMS: atom_id res chain seq x y z
N MET A 1 5.11 43.21 -19.04
CA MET A 1 3.87 43.22 -18.23
C MET A 1 4.06 42.21 -17.10
N LYS A 2 3.83 42.59 -15.83
CA LYS A 2 4.16 41.76 -14.65
C LYS A 2 2.87 41.44 -13.89
N VAL A 3 2.51 40.17 -13.80
CA VAL A 3 1.29 39.71 -13.11
C VAL A 3 1.67 39.30 -11.69
N THR A 4 0.88 39.70 -10.70
CA THR A 4 1.05 39.36 -9.28
C THR A 4 -0.16 38.59 -8.77
N ILE A 5 0.06 37.40 -8.22
CA ILE A 5 -0.98 36.62 -7.56
C ILE A 5 -1.30 37.30 -6.22
N LYS A 6 -2.58 37.57 -5.96
CA LYS A 6 -3.03 38.22 -4.70
C LYS A 6 -3.38 37.22 -3.62
N GLU A 7 -3.96 36.09 -4.00
CA GLU A 7 -4.40 35.04 -3.09
C GLU A 7 -4.42 33.70 -3.84
N TRP A 8 -4.10 32.62 -3.14
CA TRP A 8 -4.14 31.25 -3.67
C TRP A 8 -4.84 30.33 -2.66
N ASN A 9 -5.90 29.66 -3.10
CA ASN A 9 -6.57 28.61 -2.32
C ASN A 9 -6.37 27.26 -3.03
N SER A 10 -5.45 26.42 -2.53
CA SER A 10 -5.10 25.12 -3.12
C SER A 10 -5.85 23.98 -2.47
N VAL A 11 -6.25 23.01 -3.28
CA VAL A 11 -6.72 21.69 -2.84
C VAL A 11 -5.72 20.65 -3.32
N ALA A 12 -5.44 19.64 -2.50
CA ALA A 12 -4.58 18.52 -2.85
C ALA A 12 -5.21 17.21 -2.39
N THR A 13 -4.90 16.15 -3.11
CA THR A 13 -5.14 14.76 -2.73
C THR A 13 -3.79 14.08 -2.53
N TRP A 14 -3.71 13.15 -1.59
CA TRP A 14 -2.52 12.32 -1.41
C TRP A 14 -2.67 11.04 -2.24
N GLN A 15 -1.54 10.45 -2.59
CA GLN A 15 -1.45 9.15 -3.26
C GLN A 15 -0.16 8.47 -2.81
N TRP A 16 -0.12 7.14 -2.83
CA TRP A 16 1.11 6.39 -2.61
C TRP A 16 2.08 6.55 -3.80
N ASP A 17 3.37 6.65 -3.51
CA ASP A 17 4.43 6.68 -4.53
C ASP A 17 4.70 5.26 -5.09
N ILE A 18 3.70 4.70 -5.78
CA ILE A 18 3.64 3.34 -6.34
C ILE A 18 2.98 3.44 -7.73
N PRO A 19 3.33 2.58 -8.71
CA PRO A 19 2.64 2.57 -10.00
C PRO A 19 1.11 2.50 -9.85
N GLU A 20 0.38 3.33 -10.62
CA GLU A 20 -1.07 3.51 -10.48
C GLU A 20 -1.87 2.22 -10.74
N ASP A 21 -1.33 1.36 -11.62
CA ASP A 21 -1.90 0.05 -11.98
C ASP A 21 -1.58 -1.07 -10.98
N ASP A 22 -0.75 -0.80 -9.96
CA ASP A 22 -0.40 -1.83 -8.99
C ASP A 22 -1.53 -2.05 -7.97
N VAL A 23 -1.73 -3.32 -7.67
CA VAL A 23 -2.71 -3.79 -6.69
C VAL A 23 -2.03 -4.68 -5.65
N CYS A 24 -2.66 -4.79 -4.48
CA CYS A 24 -2.21 -5.73 -3.47
C CYS A 24 -2.27 -7.16 -4.03
N GLY A 25 -1.12 -7.85 -4.12
CA GLY A 25 -1.03 -9.21 -4.66
C GLY A 25 -1.85 -10.28 -3.91
N ILE A 26 -2.43 -9.94 -2.74
CA ILE A 26 -3.25 -10.85 -1.92
C ILE A 26 -4.74 -10.57 -2.12
N CYS A 27 -5.19 -9.33 -1.93
CA CYS A 27 -6.62 -9.00 -2.02
C CYS A 27 -7.05 -8.41 -3.37
N GLN A 28 -6.11 -8.14 -4.28
CA GLN A 28 -6.35 -7.60 -5.62
C GLN A 28 -7.10 -6.25 -5.63
N VAL A 29 -6.92 -5.45 -4.58
CA VAL A 29 -7.46 -4.08 -4.46
C VAL A 29 -6.32 -3.07 -4.64
N HIS A 30 -6.60 -1.94 -5.27
CA HIS A 30 -5.68 -0.80 -5.40
C HIS A 30 -5.23 -0.28 -4.03
N PHE A 31 -4.00 0.23 -3.97
CA PHE A 31 -3.37 0.70 -2.74
C PHE A 31 -3.93 2.01 -2.18
N ASP A 32 -4.58 2.83 -3.01
CA ASP A 32 -5.32 4.02 -2.55
C ASP A 32 -6.67 3.67 -1.90
N GLY A 33 -7.11 2.41 -2.07
CA GLY A 33 -8.26 1.85 -1.39
C GLY A 33 -7.89 1.14 -0.10
N THR A 34 -8.90 0.60 0.58
CA THR A 34 -8.70 -0.28 1.73
C THR A 34 -8.82 -1.75 1.35
N CYS A 35 -8.14 -2.61 2.11
CA CYS A 35 -8.37 -4.04 2.01
C CYS A 35 -9.84 -4.40 2.38
N PRO A 36 -10.36 -5.57 1.95
CA PRO A 36 -11.76 -5.96 2.18
C PRO A 36 -12.20 -6.02 3.65
N THR A 37 -11.24 -6.16 4.58
CA THR A 37 -11.50 -6.20 6.02
C THR A 37 -11.69 -4.80 6.62
N CYS A 38 -11.22 -3.75 5.94
CA CYS A 38 -11.23 -2.38 6.43
C CYS A 38 -12.36 -1.58 5.78
N LYS A 39 -13.21 -0.96 6.62
CA LYS A 39 -14.39 -0.21 6.17
C LYS A 39 -14.07 1.20 5.68
N TYR A 40 -13.08 1.87 6.27
CA TYR A 40 -12.71 3.24 5.93
C TYR A 40 -11.20 3.35 5.73
N PRO A 41 -10.73 4.14 4.74
CA PRO A 41 -9.31 4.47 4.60
C PRO A 41 -8.82 5.26 5.81
N GLY A 42 -7.60 4.95 6.26
CA GLY A 42 -6.99 5.53 7.47
C GLY A 42 -5.77 4.72 7.94
N ASP A 43 -5.20 5.10 9.09
CA ASP A 43 -3.99 4.50 9.67
C ASP A 43 -4.08 2.97 9.88
N ASP A 44 -5.30 2.43 9.96
CA ASP A 44 -5.52 1.00 10.14
C ASP A 44 -5.13 0.15 8.91
N CYS A 45 -5.05 0.70 7.69
CA CYS A 45 -4.76 -0.08 6.47
C CYS A 45 -3.52 0.42 5.71
N SER A 46 -2.41 0.59 6.43
CA SER A 46 -1.13 1.00 5.84
C SER A 46 -0.55 -0.04 4.86
N LEU A 47 0.42 0.38 4.07
CA LEU A 47 1.16 -0.50 3.16
C LEU A 47 2.44 -1.01 3.80
N LEU A 48 2.74 -2.27 3.56
CA LEU A 48 3.99 -2.91 3.94
C LEU A 48 4.68 -3.44 2.69
N SER A 49 5.94 -3.03 2.51
CA SER A 49 6.79 -3.47 1.42
C SER A 49 7.89 -4.37 1.95
N GLY A 50 8.09 -5.52 1.29
CA GLY A 50 9.24 -6.37 1.58
C GLY A 50 10.50 -5.85 0.89
N LYS A 51 11.68 -6.30 1.33
CA LYS A 51 12.96 -6.06 0.62
C LYS A 51 12.97 -6.50 -0.84
N CYS A 52 12.04 -7.39 -1.22
CA CYS A 52 11.82 -7.83 -2.59
C CYS A 52 11.14 -6.79 -3.49
N GLY A 53 10.72 -5.64 -2.95
CA GLY A 53 10.02 -4.58 -3.69
C GLY A 53 8.51 -4.77 -3.81
N HIS A 54 7.95 -5.90 -3.36
CA HIS A 54 6.50 -6.11 -3.38
C HIS A 54 5.82 -5.47 -2.17
N SER A 55 4.76 -4.70 -2.45
CA SER A 55 3.92 -4.02 -1.48
C SER A 55 2.59 -4.74 -1.28
N PHE A 56 2.07 -4.70 -0.06
CA PHE A 56 0.78 -5.31 0.31
C PHE A 56 0.09 -4.44 1.36
N HIS A 57 -1.24 -4.51 1.45
CA HIS A 57 -1.94 -3.98 2.62
C HIS A 57 -1.48 -4.72 3.88
N MET A 58 -1.29 -3.98 4.97
CA MET A 58 -0.79 -4.50 6.24
C MET A 58 -1.56 -5.72 6.73
N HIS A 59 -2.90 -5.66 6.75
CA HIS A 59 -3.75 -6.77 7.16
C HIS A 59 -3.60 -7.99 6.25
N CYS A 60 -3.49 -7.78 4.94
CA CYS A 60 -3.34 -8.87 3.98
C CYS A 60 -2.03 -9.62 4.22
N ILE A 61 -0.91 -8.90 4.35
CA ILE A 61 0.39 -9.56 4.54
C ILE A 61 0.53 -10.16 5.92
N MET A 62 -0.01 -9.53 6.96
CA MET A 62 0.00 -10.07 8.33
C MET A 62 -0.79 -11.38 8.42
N GLU A 63 -1.97 -11.45 7.82
CA GLU A 63 -2.74 -12.70 7.78
C GLU A 63 -2.05 -13.78 6.96
N TRP A 64 -1.32 -13.41 5.90
CA TRP A 64 -0.53 -14.35 5.11
C TRP A 64 0.62 -14.96 5.92
N ILE A 65 1.47 -14.15 6.56
CA ILE A 65 2.63 -14.65 7.32
C ILE A 65 2.26 -15.44 8.58
N LYS A 66 1.04 -15.26 9.13
CA LYS A 66 0.52 -16.08 10.23
C LYS A 66 0.27 -17.53 9.81
N GLN A 67 0.06 -17.81 8.53
CA GLN A 67 -0.15 -19.17 8.04
C GLN A 67 1.15 -19.97 8.05
N GLU A 68 1.14 -21.16 8.64
CA GLU A 68 2.32 -22.04 8.70
C GLU A 68 2.85 -22.40 7.30
N SER A 69 1.95 -22.53 6.32
CA SER A 69 2.28 -22.81 4.91
C SER A 69 3.07 -21.68 4.24
N ALA A 70 2.90 -20.43 4.68
CA ALA A 70 3.54 -19.27 4.09
C ALA A 70 5.04 -19.22 4.42
N LYS A 71 5.49 -19.89 5.49
CA LYS A 71 6.91 -19.96 5.93
C LYS A 71 7.58 -18.58 6.06
N GLY A 72 6.79 -17.52 6.32
CA GLY A 72 7.26 -16.15 6.33
C GLY A 72 7.84 -15.67 4.99
N GLN A 73 7.33 -16.18 3.87
CA GLN A 73 7.78 -15.84 2.51
C GLN A 73 6.80 -14.91 1.80
N CYS A 74 7.34 -14.09 0.90
CA CYS A 74 6.56 -13.22 0.02
C CYS A 74 5.62 -14.05 -0.87
N PRO A 75 4.31 -13.71 -0.96
CA PRO A 75 3.36 -14.41 -1.83
C PRO A 75 3.77 -14.43 -3.30
N MET A 76 4.46 -13.38 -3.76
CA MET A 76 4.76 -13.17 -5.19
C MET A 76 6.06 -13.85 -5.62
N CYS A 77 7.12 -13.75 -4.81
CA CYS A 77 8.46 -14.20 -5.21
C CYS A 77 9.11 -15.23 -4.25
N ARG A 78 8.41 -15.62 -3.18
CA ARG A 78 8.86 -16.59 -2.15
C ARG A 78 10.16 -16.21 -1.41
N GLN A 79 10.66 -15.00 -1.58
CA GLN A 79 11.75 -14.48 -0.75
C GLN A 79 11.29 -14.29 0.69
N ARG A 80 12.22 -14.43 1.65
CA ARG A 80 11.90 -14.27 3.08
C ARG A 80 11.42 -12.85 3.35
N MET A 81 10.26 -12.72 3.99
CA MET A 81 9.73 -11.43 4.41
C MET A 81 10.64 -10.84 5.49
N SER A 82 11.20 -9.69 5.19
CA SER A 82 11.79 -8.78 6.17
C SER A 82 11.36 -7.38 5.76
N SER A 83 10.85 -6.61 6.72
CA SER A 83 10.62 -5.19 6.49
C SER A 83 11.97 -4.51 6.24
N THR A 84 11.97 -3.53 5.34
CA THR A 84 13.05 -2.55 5.27
C THR A 84 12.95 -1.60 6.47
#